data_AF-A0A840VEU6-F1
#
_entry.id   AF-A0A840VEU6-F1
#
_cell.length_a   1.000
_cell.length_b   1.000
_cell.length_c   1.000
_cell.angle_alpha   90.00
_cell.angle_beta   90.00
_cell.angle_gamma   90.00
#
_symmetry.space_group_name_H-M   'P 1'
#
loop_
_entity.id
_entity.type
_entity.pdbx_description
1 polymer ?
#
loop_
_entity_poly.entity_id
_entity_poly.type
_entity_poly.pdbx_seq_one_letter_code
_entity_poly.pdbx_strand_id
1 'polypeptide(L)'
;MATWTIKGEAGKAVDETARSLADVQAEGVEPEYQSLASDRLAWRIWLDDPVSATILVPDLGQKISLWRDDVRQFDGWVTTREIDFDGENAYANIVVEGPWWWLSKTPLSSEVEDQTDSESERTQFVLATASPRTWLIALIARAVALGCPIREGSIASVFTCPRLSLRNIPISEAISEVMRWVADGIVYFDYTVEGYPALCMQRRPAAATLTITPGQTVVPLIRIRPRLDLELEQVEVLAATRTTVDNKRATTWTTATAGVVTSALPKRQLNLVSGPEIDTWLPQDFTDSVVVRSLPFSGNGGELLRLIEPIFAATSAANPGVGPFYEQLGAIHINVPGIKYLGPDPANSLRKLYAYSVRMTDTDGGVVPASFTHFLTKGDAQDWWAQAGIEYKEVVVSAIAYSKRIDPDATPERPEWAELLGADTFATIYGGNHYRYDWKLVSGRAIAVKTSWPADTTLIRPEDYAFVNPPEGLADNLLSTQNWLPWEGTVSAVQDADPPSGHPLGSAMNIAGFRPETANMRALISGYSYSIATGKKTYRLGSPLRHAYRDLVNRFRASGNDNIVWLVDSVSGDPGENPPPDPELEIPSAGEFELIFGGEAVVYSGSPISFTED
;
A
#
# COMPACT_ATOMS: atom_id res chain seq x y z
N MET A 1 -36.56 -35.82 -25.79
CA MET A 1 -36.47 -34.38 -25.45
C MET A 1 -35.89 -34.31 -24.05
N ALA A 2 -35.00 -33.37 -23.77
CA ALA A 2 -34.46 -33.19 -22.42
C ALA A 2 -35.59 -32.85 -21.45
N THR A 3 -35.57 -33.44 -20.26
CA THR A 3 -36.56 -33.22 -19.22
C THR A 3 -36.08 -32.08 -18.33
N TRP A 4 -36.89 -31.02 -18.22
CA TRP A 4 -36.60 -29.87 -17.38
C TRP A 4 -37.48 -29.90 -16.14
N THR A 5 -36.87 -29.77 -14.96
CA THR A 5 -37.57 -29.76 -13.68
C THR A 5 -37.06 -28.65 -12.77
N ILE A 6 -37.95 -28.13 -11.92
CA ILE A 6 -37.63 -27.18 -10.85
C ILE A 6 -37.74 -27.91 -9.50
N LYS A 7 -36.82 -27.59 -8.59
CA LYS A 7 -36.86 -27.97 -7.17
C LYS A 7 -36.63 -26.72 -6.34
N GLY A 8 -37.31 -26.59 -5.22
CA GLY A 8 -37.05 -25.52 -4.25
C GLY A 8 -36.66 -26.05 -2.88
N GLU A 9 -36.80 -25.19 -1.88
CA GLU A 9 -36.43 -25.46 -0.50
C GLU A 9 -37.50 -26.29 0.24
N ALA A 10 -37.06 -27.29 1.00
CA ALA A 10 -37.95 -28.15 1.79
C ALA A 10 -38.85 -27.30 2.73
N GLY A 11 -40.16 -27.60 2.72
CA GLY A 11 -41.15 -26.90 3.56
C GLY A 11 -41.58 -25.51 3.06
N LYS A 12 -41.16 -25.09 1.86
CA LYS A 12 -41.62 -23.86 1.19
C LYS A 12 -42.61 -24.15 0.07
N ALA A 13 -43.17 -23.10 -0.53
CA ALA A 13 -44.20 -23.20 -1.58
C ALA A 13 -43.78 -24.13 -2.74
N VAL A 14 -42.58 -23.91 -3.28
CA VAL A 14 -41.90 -24.87 -4.17
C VAL A 14 -40.96 -25.75 -3.34
N ASP A 15 -41.37 -26.97 -3.01
CA ASP A 15 -40.61 -27.88 -2.16
C ASP A 15 -39.46 -28.59 -2.90
N GLU A 16 -38.77 -29.50 -2.21
CA GLU A 16 -37.64 -30.30 -2.74
C GLU A 16 -38.06 -31.33 -3.79
N THR A 17 -39.37 -31.54 -3.96
CA THR A 17 -39.94 -32.44 -4.97
C THR A 17 -39.62 -31.92 -6.37
N ALA A 18 -39.05 -32.77 -7.22
CA ALA A 18 -38.85 -32.45 -8.63
C ALA A 18 -40.19 -32.28 -9.34
N ARG A 19 -40.46 -31.08 -9.87
CA ARG A 19 -41.68 -30.78 -10.61
C ARG A 19 -41.34 -30.37 -12.04
N SER A 20 -42.13 -30.80 -13.02
CA SER A 20 -41.94 -30.33 -14.39
C SER A 20 -42.29 -28.84 -14.49
N LEU A 21 -41.76 -28.14 -15.50
CA LEU A 21 -42.08 -26.74 -15.74
C LEU A 21 -43.60 -26.50 -15.93
N ALA A 22 -44.31 -27.48 -16.51
CA ALA A 22 -45.76 -27.44 -16.68
C ALA A 22 -46.50 -27.56 -15.34
N ASP A 23 -46.02 -28.42 -14.42
CA ASP A 23 -46.66 -28.61 -13.11
C ASP A 23 -46.61 -27.36 -12.23
N VAL A 24 -45.56 -26.54 -12.40
CA VAL A 24 -45.42 -25.24 -11.71
C VAL A 24 -45.92 -24.06 -12.54
N GLN A 25 -46.57 -24.34 -13.69
CA GLN A 25 -47.09 -23.33 -14.62
C GLN A 25 -46.04 -22.26 -15.03
N ALA A 26 -44.78 -22.67 -15.12
CA ALA A 26 -43.68 -21.77 -15.45
C ALA A 26 -43.59 -21.57 -16.97
N GLU A 27 -43.98 -20.39 -17.43
CA GLU A 27 -43.87 -19.96 -18.82
C GLU A 27 -42.64 -19.07 -19.04
N GLY A 28 -42.02 -19.18 -20.23
CA GLY A 28 -40.94 -18.28 -20.62
C GLY A 28 -39.66 -18.47 -19.82
N VAL A 29 -39.41 -19.68 -19.29
CA VAL A 29 -38.23 -19.98 -18.48
C VAL A 29 -36.94 -19.73 -19.27
N GLU A 30 -36.15 -18.78 -18.79
CA GLU A 30 -34.89 -18.36 -19.39
C GLU A 30 -33.79 -18.23 -18.32
N PRO A 31 -32.89 -19.22 -18.20
CA PRO A 31 -31.61 -19.01 -17.54
C PRO A 31 -30.70 -18.09 -18.35
N GLU A 32 -30.14 -17.10 -17.67
CA GLU A 32 -29.12 -16.17 -18.13
C GLU A 32 -27.90 -16.27 -17.22
N TYR A 33 -26.73 -16.40 -17.81
CA TYR A 33 -25.46 -16.49 -17.12
C TYR A 33 -24.56 -15.35 -17.57
N GLN A 34 -23.86 -14.73 -16.63
CA GLN A 34 -23.04 -13.56 -16.88
C GLN A 34 -21.72 -13.63 -16.12
N SER A 35 -20.62 -13.26 -16.77
CA SER A 35 -19.35 -13.11 -16.08
C SER A 35 -19.31 -11.79 -15.29
N LEU A 36 -18.83 -11.87 -14.04
CA LEU A 36 -18.74 -10.75 -13.09
C LEU A 36 -20.08 -10.03 -12.86
N ALA A 37 -21.18 -10.74 -13.01
CA ALA A 37 -22.52 -10.23 -12.75
C ALA A 37 -23.42 -11.38 -12.25
N SER A 38 -24.66 -11.05 -11.90
CA SER A 38 -25.58 -12.05 -11.38
C SER A 38 -26.13 -12.91 -12.50
N ASP A 39 -25.94 -14.22 -12.37
CA ASP A 39 -26.70 -15.20 -13.12
C ASP A 39 -28.17 -15.11 -12.68
N ARG A 40 -29.08 -15.25 -13.64
CA ARG A 40 -30.52 -15.03 -13.46
C ARG A 40 -31.32 -16.18 -14.05
N LEU A 41 -32.38 -16.55 -13.37
CA LEU A 41 -33.42 -17.43 -13.89
C LEU A 41 -34.74 -16.70 -13.76
N ALA A 42 -35.37 -16.40 -14.90
CA ALA A 42 -36.63 -15.67 -14.94
C ALA A 42 -37.72 -16.50 -15.60
N TRP A 43 -38.95 -16.38 -15.09
CA TRP A 43 -40.14 -16.97 -15.70
C TRP A 43 -41.41 -16.27 -15.19
N ARG A 44 -42.53 -16.61 -15.84
CA ARG A 44 -43.88 -16.15 -15.50
C ARG A 44 -44.72 -17.30 -14.97
N ILE A 45 -45.58 -17.02 -13.99
CA ILE A 45 -46.64 -17.91 -13.50
C ILE A 45 -47.98 -17.20 -13.64
N TRP A 46 -48.97 -17.82 -14.29
CA TRP A 46 -50.33 -17.28 -14.35
C TRP A 46 -51.08 -17.56 -13.04
N LEU A 47 -51.78 -16.57 -12.51
CA LEU A 47 -52.47 -16.67 -11.21
C LEU A 47 -53.96 -16.98 -11.34
N ASP A 48 -54.54 -16.76 -12.53
CA ASP A 48 -55.98 -16.83 -12.77
C ASP A 48 -56.45 -18.16 -13.40
N ASP A 49 -55.60 -19.18 -13.46
CA ASP A 49 -55.97 -20.48 -14.04
C ASP A 49 -57.06 -21.18 -13.19
N PRO A 50 -58.32 -21.29 -13.68
CA PRO A 50 -59.43 -21.85 -12.93
C PRO A 50 -59.34 -23.38 -12.75
N VAL A 51 -58.32 -24.04 -13.32
CA VAL A 51 -58.17 -25.50 -13.31
C VAL A 51 -57.25 -26.01 -12.18
N SER A 52 -56.36 -25.18 -11.63
CA SER A 52 -55.31 -25.64 -10.71
C SER A 52 -55.64 -25.36 -9.24
N ALA A 53 -55.90 -26.41 -8.47
CA ALA A 53 -56.22 -26.30 -7.04
C ALA A 53 -55.03 -25.90 -6.14
N THR A 54 -53.82 -25.73 -6.67
CA THR A 54 -52.66 -25.22 -5.89
C THR A 54 -51.60 -24.61 -6.81
N ILE A 55 -51.74 -23.31 -7.11
CA ILE A 55 -50.68 -22.56 -7.83
C ILE A 55 -49.49 -22.40 -6.89
N LEU A 56 -48.34 -22.97 -7.28
CA LEU A 56 -47.11 -22.93 -6.49
C LEU A 56 -46.29 -21.69 -6.86
N VAL A 57 -46.59 -20.57 -6.22
CA VAL A 57 -45.81 -19.33 -6.37
C VAL A 57 -44.67 -19.34 -5.35
N PRO A 58 -43.39 -19.25 -5.76
CA PRO A 58 -42.27 -19.18 -4.84
C PRO A 58 -42.35 -17.98 -3.88
N ASP A 59 -41.84 -18.16 -2.66
CA ASP A 59 -41.70 -17.07 -1.69
C ASP A 59 -40.46 -16.21 -1.99
N LEU A 60 -40.51 -14.93 -1.61
CA LEU A 60 -39.31 -14.08 -1.64
C LEU A 60 -38.23 -14.67 -0.71
N GLY A 61 -37.00 -14.73 -1.20
CA GLY A 61 -35.87 -15.34 -0.49
C GLY A 61 -35.85 -16.87 -0.52
N GLN A 62 -36.83 -17.52 -1.17
CA GLN A 62 -36.82 -18.98 -1.29
C GLN A 62 -35.70 -19.45 -2.23
N LYS A 63 -35.02 -20.53 -1.85
CA LYS A 63 -34.04 -21.19 -2.73
C LYS A 63 -34.73 -21.97 -3.86
N ILE A 64 -34.25 -21.81 -5.10
CA ILE A 64 -34.74 -22.49 -6.30
C ILE A 64 -33.57 -23.02 -7.13
N SER A 65 -33.74 -24.23 -7.67
CA SER A 65 -32.80 -24.89 -8.57
C SER A 65 -33.47 -25.43 -9.82
N LEU A 66 -32.80 -25.26 -10.97
CA LEU A 66 -33.24 -25.76 -12.27
C LEU A 66 -32.39 -26.96 -12.67
N TRP A 67 -33.03 -28.00 -13.18
CA TRP A 67 -32.40 -29.27 -13.55
C TRP A 67 -32.77 -29.65 -14.98
N ARG A 68 -31.79 -30.18 -15.72
CA ARG A 68 -31.95 -30.78 -17.04
C ARG A 68 -31.43 -32.21 -16.97
N ASP A 69 -32.30 -33.20 -17.20
CA ASP A 69 -31.94 -34.62 -17.17
C ASP A 69 -31.13 -35.00 -15.91
N ASP A 70 -31.63 -34.61 -14.73
CA ASP A 70 -31.02 -34.80 -13.40
C ASP A 70 -29.67 -34.10 -13.17
N VAL A 71 -29.21 -33.27 -14.10
CA VAL A 71 -28.03 -32.40 -13.91
C VAL A 71 -28.49 -30.97 -13.60
N ARG A 72 -28.06 -30.43 -12.47
CA ARG A 72 -28.38 -29.05 -12.07
C ARG A 72 -27.74 -28.06 -13.04
N GLN A 73 -28.57 -27.17 -13.57
CA GLN A 73 -28.17 -26.11 -14.50
C GLN A 73 -28.12 -24.73 -13.82
N PHE A 74 -28.88 -24.53 -12.75
CA PHE A 74 -28.95 -23.27 -12.02
C PHE A 74 -29.30 -23.51 -10.55
N ASP A 75 -28.80 -22.67 -9.66
CA ASP A 75 -29.13 -22.65 -8.23
C ASP A 75 -29.10 -21.20 -7.72
N GLY A 76 -30.16 -20.75 -7.06
CA GLY A 76 -30.26 -19.35 -6.63
C GLY A 76 -31.40 -19.08 -5.66
N TRP A 77 -31.64 -17.79 -5.40
CA TRP A 77 -32.69 -17.32 -4.48
C TRP A 77 -33.65 -16.40 -5.20
N VAL A 78 -34.94 -16.51 -4.90
CA VAL A 78 -35.98 -15.62 -5.42
C VAL A 78 -35.75 -14.22 -4.88
N THR A 79 -35.27 -13.30 -5.72
CA THR A 79 -35.01 -11.91 -5.32
C THR A 79 -36.14 -10.97 -5.77
N THR A 80 -36.90 -11.35 -6.80
CA THR A 80 -38.06 -10.59 -7.26
C THR A 80 -39.26 -11.51 -7.44
N ARG A 81 -40.40 -11.05 -6.92
CA ARG A 81 -41.74 -11.60 -7.14
C ARG A 81 -42.66 -10.40 -7.38
N GLU A 82 -42.86 -10.07 -8.64
CA GLU A 82 -43.73 -8.97 -9.05
C GLU A 82 -45.06 -9.56 -9.50
N ILE A 83 -46.18 -9.07 -8.96
CA ILE A 83 -47.52 -9.45 -9.38
C ILE A 83 -48.04 -8.35 -10.28
N ASP A 84 -48.44 -8.71 -11.49
CA ASP A 84 -48.89 -7.78 -12.52
C ASP A 84 -50.18 -8.30 -13.18
N PHE A 85 -50.86 -7.43 -13.94
CA PHE A 85 -52.14 -7.70 -14.59
C PHE A 85 -52.12 -7.14 -16.01
N ASP A 86 -52.28 -7.99 -17.03
CA ASP A 86 -52.18 -7.58 -18.44
C ASP A 86 -53.49 -7.03 -19.04
N GLY A 87 -54.52 -6.87 -18.20
CA GLY A 87 -55.86 -6.47 -18.63
C GLY A 87 -56.85 -7.63 -18.70
N GLU A 88 -56.37 -8.86 -18.82
CA GLU A 88 -57.20 -10.07 -18.88
C GLU A 88 -56.88 -11.06 -17.75
N ASN A 89 -55.60 -11.25 -17.41
CA ASN A 89 -55.18 -12.20 -16.39
C ASN A 89 -54.08 -11.61 -15.47
N ALA A 90 -54.13 -11.98 -14.20
CA ALA A 90 -53.07 -11.75 -13.22
C ALA A 90 -51.94 -12.77 -13.41
N TYR A 91 -50.70 -12.31 -13.27
CA TYR A 91 -49.51 -13.15 -13.35
C TYR A 91 -48.43 -12.70 -12.37
N ALA A 92 -47.54 -13.62 -12.01
CA ALA A 92 -46.35 -13.35 -11.22
C ALA A 92 -45.10 -13.50 -12.07
N ASN A 93 -44.28 -12.44 -12.15
CA ASN A 93 -42.93 -12.51 -12.69
C ASN A 93 -41.97 -12.90 -11.57
N ILE A 94 -41.28 -14.01 -11.75
CA ILE A 94 -40.31 -14.52 -10.78
C ILE A 94 -38.91 -14.32 -11.34
N VAL A 95 -38.02 -13.74 -10.52
CA VAL A 95 -36.59 -13.68 -10.81
C VAL A 95 -35.84 -14.33 -9.67
N VAL A 96 -35.04 -15.33 -10.02
CA VAL A 96 -34.10 -16.00 -9.12
C VAL A 96 -32.70 -15.57 -9.51
N GLU A 97 -31.93 -15.08 -8.55
CA GLU A 97 -30.54 -14.67 -8.75
C GLU A 97 -29.57 -15.69 -8.17
N GLY A 98 -28.48 -15.93 -8.89
CA GLY A 98 -27.42 -16.86 -8.51
C GLY A 98 -26.51 -16.32 -7.40
N PRO A 99 -25.42 -17.05 -7.08
CA PRO A 99 -24.57 -16.74 -5.93
C PRO A 99 -23.85 -15.38 -6.00
N TRP A 100 -23.67 -14.81 -7.20
CA TRP A 100 -23.08 -13.46 -7.32
C TRP A 100 -23.89 -12.41 -6.57
N TRP A 101 -25.21 -12.56 -6.47
CA TRP A 101 -26.07 -11.66 -5.70
C TRP A 101 -25.62 -11.61 -4.23
N TRP A 102 -25.34 -12.75 -3.61
CA TRP A 102 -24.77 -12.82 -2.27
C TRP A 102 -23.44 -12.09 -2.18
N LEU A 103 -22.51 -12.37 -3.10
CA LEU A 103 -21.19 -11.73 -3.12
C LEU A 103 -21.28 -10.20 -3.25
N SER A 104 -22.32 -9.69 -3.90
CA SER A 104 -22.55 -8.25 -4.06
C SER A 104 -23.13 -7.56 -2.83
N LYS A 105 -23.70 -8.33 -1.90
CA LYS A 105 -24.29 -7.84 -0.65
C LYS A 105 -23.40 -8.10 0.56
N THR A 106 -22.45 -9.03 0.45
CA THR A 106 -21.51 -9.35 1.53
C THR A 106 -20.30 -8.41 1.49
N PRO A 107 -20.07 -7.60 2.54
CA PRO A 107 -18.91 -6.71 2.62
C PRO A 107 -17.62 -7.53 2.80
N LEU A 108 -16.53 -7.11 2.14
CA LEU A 108 -15.19 -7.63 2.37
C LEU A 108 -14.58 -6.89 3.56
N SER A 109 -14.84 -7.39 4.77
CA SER A 109 -14.15 -6.96 6.00
C SER A 109 -12.98 -7.90 6.33
N SER A 110 -12.04 -7.43 7.13
CA SER A 110 -11.05 -8.29 7.80
C SER A 110 -10.75 -7.79 9.20
N GLU A 111 -10.46 -8.72 10.09
CA GLU A 111 -9.82 -8.43 11.37
C GLU A 111 -8.35 -8.08 11.13
N VAL A 112 -7.86 -7.06 11.82
CA VAL A 112 -6.43 -6.75 11.93
C VAL A 112 -6.12 -6.73 13.42
N GLU A 113 -5.03 -7.39 13.82
CA GLU A 113 -4.49 -7.28 15.17
C GLU A 113 -4.12 -5.82 15.43
N ASP A 114 -4.76 -5.21 16.43
CA ASP A 114 -4.32 -3.94 16.97
C ASP A 114 -2.99 -4.13 17.73
N GLN A 115 -2.25 -3.05 17.98
CA GLN A 115 -0.97 -3.07 18.71
C GLN A 115 -1.07 -3.64 20.15
N THR A 116 -2.30 -3.89 20.62
CA THR A 116 -2.63 -4.52 21.91
C THR A 116 -3.07 -5.99 21.81
N ASP A 117 -2.78 -6.70 20.71
CA ASP A 117 -3.23 -8.10 20.47
C ASP A 117 -4.78 -8.24 20.50
N SER A 118 -5.51 -7.15 20.24
CA SER A 118 -6.96 -7.15 20.10
C SER A 118 -7.34 -7.10 18.63
N GLU A 119 -8.08 -8.09 18.14
CA GLU A 119 -8.61 -8.09 16.77
C GLU A 119 -9.71 -7.02 16.65
N SER A 120 -9.47 -6.01 15.81
CA SER A 120 -10.50 -5.04 15.43
C SER A 120 -10.86 -5.23 13.97
N GLU A 121 -12.15 -5.32 13.66
CA GLU A 121 -12.63 -5.40 12.28
C GLU A 121 -12.35 -4.07 11.56
N ARG A 122 -11.40 -4.10 10.63
CA ARG A 122 -11.06 -2.95 9.77
C ARG A 122 -11.63 -3.17 8.37
N THR A 123 -11.90 -2.06 7.70
CA THR A 123 -12.48 -2.02 6.35
C THR A 123 -11.47 -2.33 5.24
N GLN A 124 -10.23 -2.78 5.55
CA GLN A 124 -9.17 -3.03 4.57
C GLN A 124 -8.74 -4.48 4.54
N PHE A 125 -8.92 -5.14 3.39
CA PHE A 125 -8.42 -6.47 3.09
C PHE A 125 -7.17 -6.38 2.20
N VAL A 126 -6.04 -6.96 2.64
CA VAL A 126 -4.77 -6.89 1.93
C VAL A 126 -4.44 -8.21 1.25
N LEU A 127 -4.27 -8.15 -0.07
CA LEU A 127 -3.76 -9.24 -0.89
C LEU A 127 -2.27 -9.02 -1.12
N ALA A 128 -1.42 -9.79 -0.43
CA ALA A 128 0.03 -9.73 -0.60
C ALA A 128 0.46 -10.06 -2.05
N THR A 129 1.67 -9.67 -2.45
CA THR A 129 2.26 -10.00 -3.77
C THR A 129 2.14 -11.49 -4.08
N ALA A 130 1.24 -11.85 -4.98
CA ALA A 130 0.95 -13.23 -5.36
C ALA A 130 0.21 -13.26 -6.71
N SER A 131 -0.15 -14.47 -7.17
CA SER A 131 -0.94 -14.61 -8.39
C SER A 131 -2.43 -14.26 -8.16
N PRO A 132 -3.15 -13.73 -9.16
CA PRO A 132 -4.60 -13.58 -9.12
C PRO A 132 -5.35 -14.87 -8.75
N ARG A 133 -4.80 -16.05 -9.09
CA ARG A 133 -5.34 -17.34 -8.62
C ARG A 133 -5.33 -17.44 -7.09
N THR A 134 -4.18 -17.16 -6.48
CA THR A 134 -4.03 -17.17 -5.01
C THR A 134 -5.00 -16.20 -4.36
N TRP A 135 -5.15 -15.00 -4.94
CA TRP A 135 -6.08 -14.00 -4.45
C TRP A 135 -7.56 -14.42 -4.57
N LEU A 136 -7.97 -14.98 -5.71
CA LEU A 136 -9.33 -15.50 -5.88
C LEU A 136 -9.65 -16.61 -4.87
N ILE A 137 -8.71 -17.53 -4.64
CA ILE A 137 -8.89 -18.59 -3.62
C ILE A 137 -9.09 -17.97 -2.23
N ALA A 138 -8.28 -16.98 -1.86
CA ALA A 138 -8.41 -16.28 -0.58
C ALA A 138 -9.77 -15.55 -0.45
N LEU A 139 -10.23 -14.88 -1.52
CA LEU A 139 -11.53 -14.21 -1.54
C LEU A 139 -12.70 -15.19 -1.46
N ILE A 140 -12.61 -16.35 -2.14
CA ILE A 140 -13.61 -17.41 -2.04
C ILE A 140 -13.65 -17.99 -0.63
N ALA A 141 -12.50 -18.29 -0.04
CA ALA A 141 -12.42 -18.78 1.34
C ALA A 141 -13.05 -17.78 2.33
N ARG A 142 -12.79 -16.48 2.16
CA ARG A 142 -13.42 -15.42 2.96
C ARG A 142 -14.93 -15.36 2.73
N ALA A 143 -15.40 -15.48 1.49
CA ALA A 143 -16.83 -15.50 1.18
C ALA A 143 -17.55 -16.68 1.85
N VAL A 144 -16.95 -17.87 1.81
CA VAL A 144 -17.48 -19.07 2.48
C VAL A 144 -17.54 -18.86 4.00
N ALA A 145 -16.48 -18.28 4.59
CA ALA A 145 -16.46 -17.95 6.02
C ALA A 145 -17.55 -16.94 6.41
N LEU A 146 -17.88 -16.01 5.51
CA LEU A 146 -18.97 -15.02 5.69
C LEU A 146 -20.36 -15.58 5.31
N GLY A 147 -20.47 -16.88 5.03
CA GLY A 147 -21.74 -17.56 4.76
C GLY A 147 -22.26 -17.45 3.33
N CYS A 148 -21.44 -16.98 2.37
CA CYS A 148 -21.85 -16.98 0.96
C CYS A 148 -21.97 -18.42 0.44
N PRO A 149 -23.05 -18.76 -0.30
CA PRO A 149 -23.33 -20.12 -0.75
C PRO A 149 -22.55 -20.45 -2.03
N ILE A 150 -21.23 -20.46 -1.94
CA ILE A 150 -20.31 -20.79 -3.03
C ILE A 150 -19.25 -21.79 -2.55
N ARG A 151 -18.48 -22.34 -3.48
CA ARG A 151 -17.26 -23.11 -3.20
C ARG A 151 -16.18 -22.79 -4.23
N GLU A 152 -14.96 -23.22 -3.93
CA GLU A 152 -13.87 -23.16 -4.89
C GLU A 152 -14.13 -24.11 -6.08
N GLY A 153 -13.91 -23.58 -7.29
CA GLY A 153 -13.92 -24.32 -8.54
C GLY A 153 -12.54 -24.38 -9.20
N SER A 154 -12.51 -24.67 -10.50
CA SER A 154 -11.26 -24.65 -11.26
C SER A 154 -10.84 -23.21 -11.54
N ILE A 155 -9.70 -22.79 -10.99
CA ILE A 155 -9.13 -21.44 -11.18
C ILE A 155 -7.81 -21.57 -11.91
N ALA A 156 -7.75 -21.05 -13.14
CA ALA A 156 -6.57 -21.09 -13.99
C ALA A 156 -5.37 -20.38 -13.35
N SER A 157 -4.17 -20.89 -13.62
CA SER A 157 -2.93 -20.25 -13.19
C SER A 157 -2.68 -18.93 -13.92
N VAL A 158 -2.17 -17.95 -13.18
CA VAL A 158 -1.86 -16.60 -13.66
C VAL A 158 -0.49 -16.19 -13.11
N PHE A 159 0.13 -15.19 -13.74
CA PHE A 159 1.38 -14.57 -13.30
C PHE A 159 1.25 -13.88 -11.94
N THR A 160 2.38 -13.50 -11.36
CA THR A 160 2.46 -12.78 -10.07
C THR A 160 2.17 -11.30 -10.26
N CYS A 161 1.29 -10.76 -9.43
CA CYS A 161 0.93 -9.35 -9.40
C CYS A 161 1.49 -8.68 -8.13
N PRO A 162 1.75 -7.36 -8.16
CA PRO A 162 2.11 -6.60 -6.96
C PRO A 162 0.96 -6.64 -5.94
N ARG A 163 1.25 -6.31 -4.68
CA ARG A 163 0.23 -6.21 -3.62
C ARG A 163 -1.00 -5.40 -4.07
N LEU A 164 -2.19 -5.83 -3.62
CA LEU A 164 -3.47 -5.15 -3.85
C LEU A 164 -4.22 -4.96 -2.52
N SER A 165 -4.51 -3.72 -2.16
CA SER A 165 -5.30 -3.38 -0.97
C SER A 165 -6.72 -3.00 -1.35
N LEU A 166 -7.70 -3.69 -0.76
CA LEU A 166 -9.13 -3.51 -1.05
C LEU A 166 -9.81 -2.89 0.16
N ARG A 167 -10.51 -1.76 -0.02
CA ARG A 167 -11.13 -1.01 1.10
C ARG A 167 -12.62 -0.79 0.91
N ASN A 168 -13.41 -1.18 1.91
CA ASN A 168 -14.85 -0.92 1.98
C ASN A 168 -15.63 -1.32 0.70
N ILE A 169 -15.30 -2.50 0.15
CA ILE A 169 -15.95 -3.04 -1.06
C ILE A 169 -16.64 -4.37 -0.77
N PRO A 170 -17.70 -4.74 -1.49
CA PRO A 170 -18.25 -6.09 -1.44
C PRO A 170 -17.34 -7.11 -2.10
N ILE A 171 -17.50 -8.39 -1.77
CA ILE A 171 -16.68 -9.48 -2.32
C ILE A 171 -16.78 -9.54 -3.85
N SER A 172 -17.94 -9.24 -4.44
CA SER A 172 -18.10 -9.20 -5.90
C SER A 172 -17.20 -8.16 -6.57
N GLU A 173 -16.99 -7.02 -5.91
CA GLU A 173 -16.16 -5.94 -6.41
C GLU A 173 -14.68 -6.28 -6.21
N ALA A 174 -14.33 -6.90 -5.08
CA ALA A 174 -12.99 -7.46 -4.86
C ALA A 174 -12.58 -8.47 -5.93
N ILE A 175 -13.46 -9.41 -6.27
CA ILE A 175 -13.23 -10.37 -7.37
C ILE A 175 -13.07 -9.62 -8.70
N SER A 176 -13.86 -8.56 -8.93
CA SER A 176 -13.75 -7.75 -10.14
C SER A 176 -12.41 -7.00 -10.22
N GLU A 177 -11.90 -6.44 -9.10
CA GLU A 177 -10.57 -5.81 -9.03
C GLU A 177 -9.45 -6.81 -9.31
N VAL A 178 -9.56 -8.04 -8.80
CA VAL A 178 -8.59 -9.11 -9.11
C VAL A 178 -8.64 -9.47 -10.60
N MET A 179 -9.84 -9.57 -11.18
CA MET A 179 -10.01 -9.92 -12.60
C MET A 179 -9.55 -8.84 -13.57
N ARG A 180 -9.36 -7.60 -13.13
CA ARG A 180 -8.71 -6.56 -13.95
C ARG A 180 -7.31 -7.00 -14.41
N TRP A 181 -6.56 -7.70 -13.55
CA TRP A 181 -5.21 -8.20 -13.88
C TRP A 181 -5.21 -9.31 -14.95
N VAL A 182 -6.37 -9.89 -15.27
CA VAL A 182 -6.48 -11.05 -16.18
C VAL A 182 -7.42 -10.70 -17.33
N ALA A 183 -6.96 -9.84 -18.25
CA ALA A 183 -7.77 -9.34 -19.36
C ALA A 183 -8.26 -10.42 -20.33
N ASP A 184 -7.58 -11.58 -20.39
CA ASP A 184 -7.99 -12.76 -21.14
C ASP A 184 -8.78 -13.78 -20.29
N GLY A 185 -9.14 -13.42 -19.06
CA GLY A 185 -9.80 -14.28 -18.10
C GLY A 185 -11.31 -14.09 -18.09
N ILE A 186 -12.02 -15.15 -17.71
CA ILE A 186 -13.46 -15.11 -17.48
C ILE A 186 -13.82 -15.90 -16.23
N VAL A 187 -14.74 -15.34 -15.44
CA VAL A 187 -15.26 -15.96 -14.21
C VAL A 187 -16.68 -16.43 -14.45
N TYR A 188 -17.03 -17.61 -13.94
CA TYR A 188 -18.38 -18.17 -14.03
C TYR A 188 -18.66 -19.12 -12.86
N PHE A 189 -19.94 -19.40 -12.61
CA PHE A 189 -20.35 -20.44 -11.67
C PHE A 189 -20.58 -21.76 -12.40
N ASP A 190 -19.97 -22.84 -11.91
CA ASP A 190 -20.33 -24.20 -12.28
C ASP A 190 -21.42 -24.72 -11.32
N TYR A 191 -22.62 -24.89 -11.85
CA TYR A 191 -23.78 -25.39 -11.13
C TYR A 191 -23.89 -26.92 -11.11
N THR A 192 -23.08 -27.61 -11.93
CA THR A 192 -23.17 -29.07 -12.11
C THR A 192 -22.54 -29.86 -10.96
N VAL A 193 -21.73 -29.20 -10.14
CA VAL A 193 -21.09 -29.79 -8.96
C VAL A 193 -22.09 -30.04 -7.84
N GLU A 194 -21.79 -31.01 -6.97
CA GLU A 194 -22.56 -31.27 -5.75
C GLU A 194 -22.39 -30.13 -4.72
N GLY A 195 -23.46 -29.84 -3.96
CA GLY A 195 -23.46 -28.82 -2.91
C GLY A 195 -23.71 -27.41 -3.45
N TYR A 196 -22.92 -26.43 -3.02
CA TYR A 196 -22.99 -25.05 -3.53
C TYR A 196 -22.33 -24.91 -4.92
N PRO A 197 -22.74 -23.94 -5.75
CA PRO A 197 -22.10 -23.69 -7.04
C PRO A 197 -20.62 -23.32 -6.87
N ALA A 198 -19.77 -23.82 -7.78
CA ALA A 198 -18.34 -23.56 -7.74
C ALA A 198 -17.94 -22.33 -8.56
N LEU A 199 -17.22 -21.38 -7.96
CA LEU A 199 -16.67 -20.25 -8.70
C LEU A 199 -15.43 -20.69 -9.47
N CYS A 200 -15.49 -20.62 -10.80
CA CYS A 200 -14.41 -21.00 -11.70
C CYS A 200 -13.84 -19.76 -12.40
N MET A 201 -12.55 -19.82 -12.77
CA MET A 201 -11.90 -18.83 -13.62
C MET A 201 -11.10 -19.53 -14.71
N GLN A 202 -11.37 -19.17 -15.96
CA GLN A 202 -10.72 -19.74 -17.14
C GLN A 202 -10.05 -18.66 -17.98
N ARG A 203 -8.90 -18.98 -18.59
CA ARG A 203 -8.21 -18.07 -19.52
C ARG A 203 -8.46 -18.44 -20.98
N ARG A 204 -8.56 -17.42 -21.84
CA ARG A 204 -8.78 -17.53 -23.29
C ARG A 204 -7.87 -18.55 -23.99
N PRO A 205 -6.55 -18.62 -23.74
CA PRO A 205 -5.68 -19.56 -24.46
C PRO A 205 -6.00 -21.02 -24.15
N ALA A 206 -6.43 -21.32 -22.92
CA ALA A 206 -6.74 -22.67 -22.47
C ALA A 206 -8.24 -23.02 -22.57
N ALA A 207 -9.11 -22.04 -22.84
CA ALA A 207 -10.56 -22.25 -22.95
C ALA A 207 -10.92 -23.20 -24.11
N ALA A 208 -11.89 -24.09 -23.86
CA ALA A 208 -12.47 -24.93 -24.89
C ALA A 208 -13.09 -24.06 -26.00
N THR A 209 -13.07 -24.53 -27.24
CA THR A 209 -13.54 -23.74 -28.38
C THR A 209 -14.90 -24.21 -28.86
N LEU A 210 -15.90 -23.34 -28.74
CA LEU A 210 -17.22 -23.51 -29.35
C LEU A 210 -17.18 -22.98 -30.78
N THR A 211 -17.40 -23.84 -31.77
CA THR A 211 -17.43 -23.44 -33.18
C THR A 211 -18.86 -23.43 -33.69
N ILE A 212 -19.32 -22.28 -34.17
CA ILE A 212 -20.62 -22.12 -34.83
C ILE A 212 -20.36 -22.03 -36.34
N THR A 213 -21.07 -22.85 -37.12
CA THR A 213 -20.99 -22.86 -38.59
C THR A 213 -22.35 -22.45 -39.17
N PRO A 214 -22.51 -21.21 -39.68
CA PRO A 214 -23.75 -20.79 -40.32
C PRO A 214 -24.10 -21.70 -41.49
N GLY A 215 -25.37 -22.07 -41.62
CA GLY A 215 -25.86 -23.02 -42.63
C GLY A 215 -25.81 -24.48 -42.20
N GLN A 216 -25.03 -24.83 -41.16
CA GLN A 216 -25.14 -26.12 -40.47
C GLN A 216 -25.93 -25.97 -39.17
N THR A 217 -25.65 -24.92 -38.42
CA THR A 217 -26.45 -24.49 -37.27
C THR A 217 -27.49 -23.47 -37.73
N VAL A 218 -28.72 -23.56 -37.24
CA VAL A 218 -29.72 -22.50 -37.46
C VAL A 218 -29.31 -21.28 -36.64
N VAL A 219 -28.69 -20.31 -37.29
CA VAL A 219 -28.17 -19.08 -36.65
C VAL A 219 -29.03 -17.91 -37.11
N PRO A 220 -30.08 -17.50 -36.37
CA PRO A 220 -30.94 -16.39 -36.76
C PRO A 220 -30.22 -15.04 -36.79
N LEU A 221 -29.16 -14.84 -35.99
CA LEU A 221 -28.48 -13.56 -35.90
C LEU A 221 -27.00 -13.71 -35.50
N ILE A 222 -26.12 -13.06 -36.26
CA ILE A 222 -24.72 -12.81 -35.89
C ILE A 222 -24.50 -11.30 -35.97
N ARG A 223 -24.16 -10.68 -34.85
CA ARG A 223 -23.81 -9.26 -34.78
C ARG A 223 -22.55 -9.10 -33.96
N ILE A 224 -21.41 -9.22 -34.61
CA ILE A 224 -20.08 -9.14 -33.96
C ILE A 224 -19.22 -8.06 -34.62
N ARG A 225 -18.29 -7.50 -33.86
CA ARG A 225 -17.29 -6.55 -34.36
C ARG A 225 -15.94 -6.77 -33.66
N PRO A 226 -14.81 -6.64 -34.39
CA PRO A 226 -13.50 -6.58 -33.75
C PRO A 226 -13.30 -5.22 -33.07
N ARG A 227 -12.46 -5.18 -32.05
CA ARG A 227 -12.08 -3.98 -31.31
C ARG A 227 -10.58 -3.74 -31.40
N LEU A 228 -10.17 -3.24 -32.57
CA LEU A 228 -8.77 -2.94 -32.86
C LEU A 228 -8.16 -1.90 -31.90
N ASP A 229 -9.00 -1.03 -31.33
CA ASP A 229 -8.62 -0.02 -30.33
C ASP A 229 -8.18 -0.60 -28.98
N LEU A 230 -8.39 -1.90 -28.76
CA LEU A 230 -8.06 -2.61 -27.53
C LEU A 230 -6.93 -3.63 -27.68
N GLU A 231 -6.48 -3.85 -28.91
CA GLU A 231 -5.33 -4.72 -29.16
C GLU A 231 -4.05 -4.00 -28.73
N LEU A 232 -3.19 -4.68 -27.98
CA LEU A 232 -1.93 -4.15 -27.48
C LEU A 232 -0.73 -4.85 -28.13
N GLU A 233 0.22 -4.05 -28.61
CA GLU A 233 1.50 -4.50 -29.17
C GLU A 233 2.65 -4.27 -28.18
N GLN A 234 2.48 -3.34 -27.25
CA GLN A 234 3.50 -2.99 -26.26
C GLN A 234 2.89 -2.66 -24.89
N VAL A 235 3.52 -3.15 -23.83
CA VAL A 235 3.21 -2.80 -22.44
C VAL A 235 4.49 -2.27 -21.79
N GLU A 236 4.37 -1.10 -21.18
CA GLU A 236 5.42 -0.48 -20.36
C GLU A 236 4.94 -0.43 -18.91
N VAL A 237 5.72 -1.01 -18.00
CA VAL A 237 5.50 -0.96 -16.55
C VAL A 237 6.53 -0.03 -15.94
N LEU A 238 6.05 0.98 -15.22
CA LEU A 238 6.87 1.96 -14.54
C LEU A 238 6.76 1.80 -13.04
N ALA A 239 7.90 1.93 -12.39
CA ALA A 239 7.99 1.97 -10.94
C ALA A 239 9.07 2.96 -10.52
N ALA A 240 8.75 3.74 -9.50
CA ALA A 240 9.72 4.60 -8.87
C ALA A 240 10.71 3.75 -8.06
N THR A 241 11.98 4.10 -8.15
CA THR A 241 13.05 3.52 -7.35
C THR A 241 13.84 4.64 -6.69
N ARG A 242 14.36 4.38 -5.50
CA ARG A 242 15.23 5.33 -4.81
C ARG A 242 16.67 5.05 -5.19
N THR A 243 17.38 6.10 -5.57
CA THR A 243 18.80 6.06 -5.92
C THR A 243 19.52 7.23 -5.26
N THR A 244 20.82 7.10 -5.06
CA THR A 244 21.66 8.19 -4.56
C THR A 244 22.34 8.89 -5.74
N VAL A 245 22.09 10.19 -5.89
CA VAL A 245 22.72 11.07 -6.88
C VAL A 245 23.34 12.24 -6.11
N ASP A 246 24.65 12.48 -6.29
CA ASP A 246 25.39 13.56 -5.62
C ASP A 246 25.24 13.58 -4.08
N ASN A 247 25.26 12.39 -3.46
CA ASN A 247 25.03 12.18 -2.02
C ASN A 247 23.64 12.65 -1.52
N LYS A 248 22.69 12.86 -2.42
CA LYS A 248 21.30 13.12 -2.11
C LYS A 248 20.45 11.97 -2.62
N ARG A 249 19.32 11.75 -1.96
CA ARG A 249 18.32 10.81 -2.47
C ARG A 249 17.56 11.45 -3.62
N ALA A 250 17.44 10.69 -4.70
CA ALA A 250 16.66 11.04 -5.87
C ALA A 250 15.77 9.85 -6.22
N THR A 251 14.50 10.16 -6.46
CA THR A 251 13.55 9.22 -7.05
C THR A 251 13.85 9.13 -8.54
N THR A 252 14.24 7.95 -9.00
CA THR A 252 14.41 7.60 -10.40
C THR A 252 13.31 6.64 -10.83
N TRP A 253 13.16 6.47 -12.14
CA TRP A 253 12.16 5.59 -12.71
C TRP A 253 12.83 4.38 -13.34
N THR A 254 12.33 3.21 -12.98
CA THR A 254 12.61 1.97 -13.72
C THR A 254 11.46 1.69 -14.66
N THR A 255 11.79 1.24 -15.87
CA THR A 255 10.82 0.87 -16.88
C THR A 255 11.11 -0.53 -17.35
N ALA A 256 10.11 -1.41 -17.26
CA ALA A 256 10.10 -2.71 -17.88
C ALA A 256 9.19 -2.65 -19.11
N THR A 257 9.73 -2.94 -20.29
CA THR A 257 8.99 -2.87 -21.56
C THR A 257 8.88 -4.26 -22.17
N ALA A 258 7.68 -4.63 -22.58
CA ALA A 258 7.38 -5.83 -23.34
C ALA A 258 6.75 -5.45 -24.68
N GLY A 259 7.19 -6.10 -25.75
CA GLY A 259 6.66 -5.87 -27.10
C GLY A 259 7.18 -4.60 -27.77
N VAL A 260 6.76 -4.41 -29.02
CA VAL A 260 7.19 -3.30 -29.89
C VAL A 260 6.00 -2.86 -30.72
N VAL A 261 5.71 -1.55 -30.72
CA VAL A 261 4.67 -0.98 -31.59
C VAL A 261 5.17 -1.03 -33.03
N THR A 262 4.51 -1.82 -33.86
CA THR A 262 4.82 -1.97 -35.29
C THR A 262 3.70 -1.44 -36.18
N SER A 263 2.50 -1.31 -35.63
CA SER A 263 1.37 -0.70 -36.31
C SER A 263 1.45 0.82 -36.35
N ALA A 264 0.77 1.42 -37.34
CA ALA A 264 0.60 2.87 -37.41
C ALA A 264 -0.32 3.44 -36.31
N LEU A 265 -1.00 2.57 -35.55
CA LEU A 265 -1.87 2.95 -34.45
C LEU A 265 -1.11 2.87 -33.11
N PRO A 266 -1.40 3.76 -32.15
CA PRO A 266 -0.74 3.73 -30.84
C PRO A 266 -1.28 2.58 -29.98
N LYS A 267 -0.78 1.36 -30.20
CA LYS A 267 -1.15 0.14 -29.44
C LYS A 267 -0.22 -0.11 -28.24
N ARG A 268 -0.04 0.93 -27.42
CA ARG A 268 0.84 0.89 -26.24
C ARG A 268 0.06 1.15 -24.97
N GLN A 269 0.29 0.31 -23.96
CA GLN A 269 -0.21 0.52 -22.60
C GLN A 269 0.92 0.96 -21.67
N LEU A 270 0.63 1.94 -20.81
CA LEU A 270 1.52 2.42 -19.75
C LEU A 270 0.89 2.11 -18.39
N ASN A 271 1.57 1.33 -17.56
CA ASN A 271 1.09 0.93 -16.24
C ASN A 271 2.06 1.41 -15.16
N LEU A 272 1.53 2.18 -14.21
CA LEU A 272 2.29 2.72 -13.10
C LEU A 272 2.03 1.87 -11.85
N VAL A 273 3.07 1.22 -11.33
CA VAL A 273 2.97 0.35 -10.14
C VAL A 273 3.25 1.13 -8.86
N SER A 274 4.21 2.03 -8.88
CA SER A 274 4.58 2.87 -7.75
C SER A 274 5.18 4.18 -8.20
N GLY A 275 5.10 5.20 -7.36
CA GLY A 275 5.74 6.49 -7.51
C GLY A 275 4.93 7.66 -6.96
N PRO A 276 5.53 8.87 -6.98
CA PRO A 276 4.90 10.09 -6.48
C PRO A 276 3.67 10.53 -7.27
N GLU A 277 3.46 9.99 -8.47
CA GLU A 277 2.29 10.30 -9.30
C GLU A 277 1.05 9.50 -8.88
N ILE A 278 1.20 8.44 -8.08
CA ILE A 278 0.08 7.60 -7.64
C ILE A 278 -0.65 8.24 -6.46
N ASP A 279 0.09 8.84 -5.54
CA ASP A 279 -0.45 9.43 -4.33
C ASP A 279 0.16 10.81 -4.09
N THR A 280 -0.70 11.80 -3.85
CA THR A 280 -0.29 13.15 -3.48
C THR A 280 0.22 13.21 -2.03
N TRP A 281 -0.14 12.22 -1.21
CA TRP A 281 0.18 12.16 0.22
C TRP A 281 1.28 11.15 0.52
N LEU A 282 2.38 11.21 -0.24
CA LEU A 282 3.58 10.52 0.19
C LEU A 282 4.12 11.16 1.48
N PRO A 283 4.59 10.35 2.45
CA PRO A 283 5.30 10.88 3.61
C PRO A 283 6.44 11.78 3.12
N GLN A 284 6.63 12.91 3.82
CA GLN A 284 7.61 13.91 3.44
C GLN A 284 8.95 13.23 3.21
N ASP A 285 9.47 13.35 1.99
CA ASP A 285 10.70 12.67 1.62
C ASP A 285 11.87 13.44 2.23
N PHE A 286 12.29 13.04 3.44
CA PHE A 286 13.42 13.64 4.11
C PHE A 286 14.69 13.25 3.36
N THR A 287 15.17 14.17 2.53
CA THR A 287 16.45 14.05 1.82
C THR A 287 17.65 14.47 2.69
N ASP A 288 17.45 14.43 4.01
CA ASP A 288 18.43 14.88 4.99
C ASP A 288 19.72 14.09 4.83
N SER A 289 20.79 14.85 4.62
CA SER A 289 22.15 14.33 4.59
C SER A 289 23.03 15.24 5.43
N VAL A 290 23.94 14.63 6.16
CA VAL A 290 24.90 15.35 7.00
C VAL A 290 26.29 14.90 6.63
N VAL A 291 27.19 15.87 6.40
CA VAL A 291 28.60 15.57 6.18
C VAL A 291 29.27 15.48 7.54
N VAL A 292 29.71 14.29 7.90
CA VAL A 292 30.40 14.02 9.17
C VAL A 292 31.89 13.78 8.95
N ARG A 293 32.66 14.07 9.98
CA ARG A 293 34.05 13.64 10.09
C ARG A 293 34.33 13.34 11.56
N SER A 294 35.02 12.23 11.84
CA SER A 294 35.40 11.86 13.20
C SER A 294 36.89 11.57 13.34
N LEU A 295 37.40 11.74 14.55
CA LEU A 295 38.78 11.45 14.93
C LEU A 295 38.80 10.46 16.11
N PRO A 296 39.80 9.56 16.17
CA PRO A 296 39.91 8.58 17.25
C PRO A 296 40.27 9.25 18.59
N PHE A 297 39.81 8.65 19.70
CA PHE A 297 40.20 9.06 21.06
C PHE A 297 41.66 8.74 21.39
N SER A 298 42.21 7.68 20.80
CA SER A 298 43.59 7.28 21.08
C SER A 298 44.57 8.13 20.29
N GLY A 299 45.16 9.13 20.95
CA GLY A 299 46.52 9.54 20.60
C GLY A 299 46.86 11.02 20.54
N ASN A 300 45.93 11.96 20.67
CA ASN A 300 46.28 13.39 20.72
C ASN A 300 45.30 14.19 21.58
N GLY A 301 45.68 14.43 22.84
CA GLY A 301 45.01 15.46 23.66
C GLY A 301 44.91 16.79 22.91
N GLY A 302 45.90 17.14 22.08
CA GLY A 302 45.88 18.33 21.22
C GLY A 302 44.68 18.45 20.28
N GLU A 303 44.24 17.38 19.63
CA GLU A 303 43.10 17.45 18.68
C GLU A 303 41.75 17.56 19.42
N LEU A 304 41.60 16.89 20.58
CA LEU A 304 40.44 17.11 21.46
C LEU A 304 40.42 18.55 22.02
N LEU A 305 41.60 19.12 22.26
CA LEU A 305 41.77 20.48 22.74
C LEU A 305 41.39 21.52 21.68
N ARG A 306 41.63 21.25 20.38
CA ARG A 306 41.13 22.07 19.27
C ARG A 306 39.61 22.15 19.20
N LEU A 307 38.88 21.14 19.72
CA LEU A 307 37.42 21.21 19.80
C LEU A 307 36.93 22.25 20.82
N ILE A 308 37.70 22.49 21.88
CA ILE A 308 37.39 23.45 22.94
C ILE A 308 37.97 24.84 22.60
N GLU A 309 38.91 24.91 21.65
CA GLU A 309 39.61 26.14 21.23
C GLU A 309 38.68 27.32 20.89
N PRO A 310 37.53 27.16 20.20
CA PRO A 310 36.61 28.28 19.96
C PRO A 310 35.99 28.82 21.24
N ILE A 311 35.65 27.94 22.19
CA ILE A 311 35.13 28.31 23.52
C ILE A 311 36.21 29.07 24.29
N PHE A 312 37.45 28.59 24.22
CA PHE A 312 38.61 29.29 24.81
C PHE A 312 38.86 30.66 24.18
N ALA A 313 38.78 30.79 22.87
CA ALA A 313 38.95 32.05 22.17
C ALA A 313 37.90 33.09 22.62
N ALA A 314 36.65 32.66 22.81
CA ALA A 314 35.60 33.49 23.37
C ALA A 314 35.87 33.88 24.83
N THR A 315 36.33 32.94 25.67
CA THR A 315 36.69 33.21 27.07
C THR A 315 37.88 34.17 27.20
N SER A 316 38.89 34.06 26.33
CA SER A 316 40.04 34.97 26.28
C SER A 316 39.63 36.37 25.80
N ALA A 317 38.74 36.46 24.81
CA ALA A 317 38.17 37.73 24.37
C ALA A 317 37.34 38.42 25.46
N ALA A 318 36.58 37.65 26.25
CA ALA A 318 35.82 38.15 27.40
C ALA A 318 36.70 38.54 28.60
N ASN A 319 37.92 37.99 28.69
CA ASN A 319 38.87 38.23 29.77
C ASN A 319 40.21 38.73 29.20
N PRO A 320 40.33 40.02 28.84
CA PRO A 320 41.50 40.58 28.15
C PRO A 320 42.83 40.48 28.93
N GLY A 321 42.77 40.05 30.19
CA GLY A 321 43.92 39.65 30.98
C GLY A 321 44.50 38.28 30.61
N VAL A 322 43.91 37.48 29.72
CA VAL A 322 44.40 36.15 29.34
C VAL A 322 45.04 36.22 27.96
N GLY A 323 46.35 35.98 27.87
CA GLY A 323 47.10 36.05 26.61
C GLY A 323 46.83 34.89 25.63
N PRO A 324 47.25 35.01 24.36
CA PRO A 324 46.96 34.04 23.32
C PRO A 324 47.62 32.68 23.59
N PHE A 325 46.95 31.61 23.16
CA PHE A 325 47.43 30.23 23.24
C PHE A 325 48.45 29.90 22.16
N TYR A 326 49.43 29.05 22.49
CA TYR A 326 50.31 28.42 21.51
C TYR A 326 50.36 26.91 21.74
N GLU A 327 50.05 26.15 20.70
CA GLU A 327 50.18 24.69 20.69
C GLU A 327 51.68 24.33 20.58
N GLN A 328 52.26 23.77 21.65
CA GLN A 328 53.61 23.22 21.61
C GLN A 328 53.59 21.87 22.34
N LEU A 329 53.89 20.79 21.64
CA LEU A 329 54.08 19.44 22.20
C LEU A 329 52.85 18.83 22.91
N GLY A 330 51.62 19.08 22.41
CA GLY A 330 50.41 18.42 22.90
C GLY A 330 49.89 18.91 24.26
N ALA A 331 50.42 20.02 24.77
CA ALA A 331 49.90 20.73 25.94
C ALA A 331 49.34 22.11 25.54
N ILE A 332 48.23 22.51 26.14
CA ILE A 332 47.73 23.88 26.06
C ILE A 332 48.56 24.76 27.00
N HIS A 333 49.07 25.87 26.47
CA HIS A 333 49.78 26.90 27.23
C HIS A 333 48.94 28.15 27.41
N ILE A 334 48.39 28.39 28.61
CA ILE A 334 47.74 29.67 28.92
C ILE A 334 48.78 30.67 29.40
N ASN A 335 48.82 31.86 28.81
CA ASN A 335 49.60 32.97 29.36
C ASN A 335 48.70 33.81 30.27
N VAL A 336 48.91 33.74 31.59
CA VAL A 336 48.15 34.54 32.56
C VAL A 336 49.11 35.52 33.24
N PRO A 337 48.98 36.84 32.98
CA PRO A 337 49.72 37.90 33.67
C PRO A 337 49.50 37.80 35.18
N GLY A 338 50.56 37.88 35.96
CA GLY A 338 50.50 37.93 37.42
C GLY A 338 50.74 36.61 38.17
N ILE A 339 50.55 35.44 37.55
CA ILE A 339 50.76 34.14 38.24
C ILE A 339 52.24 33.93 38.59
N LYS A 340 52.56 33.56 39.84
CA LYS A 340 53.90 33.10 40.24
C LYS A 340 54.11 31.64 39.77
N TYR A 341 55.26 31.37 39.16
CA TYR A 341 55.67 30.13 38.49
C TYR A 341 55.29 28.83 39.26
N LEU A 342 54.77 27.82 38.57
CA LEU A 342 54.36 26.52 39.14
C LEU A 342 55.17 25.31 38.60
N GLY A 343 56.39 25.52 38.10
CA GLY A 343 57.26 24.46 37.57
C GLY A 343 58.76 24.66 37.84
N PRO A 344 59.60 23.62 37.68
CA PRO A 344 60.98 23.58 38.20
C PRO A 344 62.07 24.24 37.32
N ASP A 345 61.75 24.86 36.18
CA ASP A 345 62.76 25.49 35.30
C ASP A 345 62.66 27.04 35.30
N PRO A 346 63.62 27.77 35.90
CA PRO A 346 63.58 29.22 35.99
C PRO A 346 64.07 29.97 34.72
N ALA A 347 64.49 29.29 33.65
CA ALA A 347 65.22 29.95 32.55
C ALA A 347 64.37 30.58 31.42
N ASN A 348 63.04 30.40 31.39
CA ASN A 348 62.17 30.99 30.37
C ASN A 348 61.04 31.84 30.99
N SER A 349 61.05 33.15 30.72
CA SER A 349 60.19 34.17 31.36
C SER A 349 58.73 34.21 30.91
N LEU A 350 58.25 33.20 30.17
CA LEU A 350 56.83 33.04 29.86
C LEU A 350 56.17 32.13 30.90
N ARG A 351 55.25 32.68 31.68
CA ARG A 351 54.49 32.00 32.73
C ARG A 351 53.35 31.22 32.10
N LYS A 352 53.53 29.91 31.87
CA LYS A 352 52.56 29.07 31.16
C LYS A 352 51.81 28.15 32.13
N LEU A 353 50.48 28.17 32.11
CA LEU A 353 49.66 27.11 32.73
C LEU A 353 49.55 25.95 31.74
N TYR A 354 49.80 24.72 32.20
CA TYR A 354 49.77 23.52 31.37
C TYR A 354 48.46 22.76 31.59
N ALA A 355 47.63 22.62 30.55
CA ALA A 355 46.61 21.57 30.56
C ALA A 355 47.32 20.21 30.51
N TYR A 356 47.31 19.46 31.62
CA TYR A 356 48.05 18.20 31.72
C TYR A 356 47.19 16.99 31.36
N SER A 357 45.86 17.14 31.36
CA SER A 357 44.95 16.08 30.92
C SER A 357 43.63 16.64 30.37
N VAL A 358 43.09 15.94 29.39
CA VAL A 358 41.71 16.10 28.93
C VAL A 358 40.88 14.98 29.55
N ARG A 359 39.76 15.34 30.17
CA ARG A 359 38.79 14.37 30.70
C ARG A 359 37.51 14.46 29.89
N MET A 360 36.99 13.30 29.51
CA MET A 360 35.68 13.18 28.91
C MET A 360 34.73 12.50 29.89
N THR A 361 33.58 13.12 30.11
CA THR A 361 32.47 12.52 30.85
C THR A 361 31.23 12.57 29.98
N ASP A 362 30.20 11.80 30.30
CA ASP A 362 28.88 12.12 29.75
C ASP A 362 28.31 13.41 30.38
N THR A 363 27.10 13.78 29.96
CA THR A 363 26.38 14.97 30.43
C THR A 363 26.06 14.94 31.93
N ASP A 364 25.99 13.75 32.53
CA ASP A 364 25.73 13.54 33.96
C ASP A 364 27.02 13.42 34.79
N GLY A 365 28.19 13.54 34.15
CA GLY A 365 29.51 13.42 34.80
C GLY A 365 30.02 11.97 34.94
N GLY A 366 29.29 11.00 34.39
CA GLY A 366 29.66 9.60 34.30
C GLY A 366 30.78 9.30 33.31
N VAL A 367 31.33 8.08 33.38
CA VAL A 367 32.39 7.62 32.47
C VAL A 367 31.78 7.28 31.11
N VAL A 368 32.33 7.86 30.03
CA VAL A 368 31.93 7.50 28.66
C VAL A 368 32.33 6.05 28.40
N PRO A 369 31.42 5.17 27.92
CA PRO A 369 31.75 3.77 27.66
C PRO A 369 32.91 3.65 26.66
N ALA A 370 33.84 2.72 26.94
CA ALA A 370 35.02 2.50 26.09
C ALA A 370 34.71 2.04 24.65
N SER A 371 33.45 1.69 24.37
CA SER A 371 32.96 1.35 23.03
C SER A 371 32.81 2.58 22.11
N PHE A 372 32.63 3.77 22.67
CA PHE A 372 32.75 5.01 21.91
C PHE A 372 34.24 5.29 21.75
N THR A 373 34.71 5.30 20.51
CA THR A 373 36.16 5.36 20.19
C THR A 373 36.54 6.60 19.40
N HIS A 374 35.57 7.40 18.96
CA HIS A 374 35.78 8.58 18.13
C HIS A 374 34.91 9.75 18.59
N PHE A 375 35.29 10.98 18.25
CA PHE A 375 34.44 12.17 18.37
C PHE A 375 34.21 12.82 17.01
N LEU A 376 33.04 13.43 16.84
CA LEU A 376 32.76 14.25 15.67
C LEU A 376 33.56 15.55 15.71
N THR A 377 34.19 15.84 14.58
CA THR A 377 34.87 17.11 14.28
C THR A 377 34.09 17.97 13.30
N LYS A 378 33.10 17.37 12.62
CA LYS A 378 32.21 18.02 11.67
C LYS A 378 30.86 17.30 11.67
N GLY A 379 29.79 18.08 11.53
CA GLY A 379 28.40 17.61 11.59
C GLY A 379 27.90 17.49 13.02
N ASP A 380 26.58 17.57 13.17
CA ASP A 380 25.88 17.39 14.43
C ASP A 380 25.11 16.07 14.43
N ALA A 381 24.84 15.54 15.62
CA ALA A 381 23.99 14.37 15.79
C ALA A 381 22.60 14.68 15.23
N GLN A 382 22.02 13.73 14.53
CA GLN A 382 20.68 13.87 13.96
C GLN A 382 19.74 12.87 14.64
N ASP A 383 18.47 13.24 14.75
CA ASP A 383 17.45 12.41 15.42
C ASP A 383 17.29 11.03 14.77
N TRP A 384 17.58 10.92 13.47
CA TRP A 384 17.52 9.67 12.71
C TRP A 384 18.76 8.77 12.86
N TRP A 385 19.81 9.19 13.56
CA TRP A 385 21.04 8.39 13.71
C TRP A 385 20.78 7.06 14.39
N ALA A 386 19.88 7.03 15.38
CA ALA A 386 19.48 5.79 16.04
C ALA A 386 18.85 4.80 15.05
N GLN A 387 17.98 5.27 14.15
CA GLN A 387 17.37 4.45 13.09
C GLN A 387 18.42 3.94 12.09
N ALA A 388 19.49 4.70 11.87
CA ALA A 388 20.62 4.29 11.04
C ALA A 388 21.58 3.30 11.73
N GLY A 389 21.28 2.89 12.97
CA GLY A 389 22.19 2.07 13.78
C GLY A 389 23.45 2.81 14.20
N ILE A 390 23.46 4.15 14.13
CA ILE A 390 24.57 4.98 14.54
C ILE A 390 24.42 5.30 16.03
N GLU A 391 25.22 4.63 16.83
CA GLU A 391 25.31 4.91 18.26
C GLU A 391 26.19 6.14 18.53
N TYR A 392 25.60 7.14 19.17
CA TYR A 392 26.27 8.34 19.61
C TYR A 392 25.94 8.67 21.08
N LYS A 393 26.79 9.47 21.72
CA LYS A 393 26.55 10.02 23.06
C LYS A 393 27.05 11.46 23.11
N GLU A 394 26.26 12.37 23.65
CA GLU A 394 26.75 13.70 23.98
C GLU A 394 27.70 13.59 25.17
N VAL A 395 28.88 14.20 25.05
CA VAL A 395 29.95 14.12 26.03
C VAL A 395 30.46 15.51 26.36
N VAL A 396 30.88 15.68 27.61
CA VAL A 396 31.53 16.90 28.10
C VAL A 396 33.03 16.67 28.09
N VAL A 397 33.73 17.39 27.22
CA VAL A 397 35.18 17.38 27.12
C VAL A 397 35.71 18.53 27.97
N SER A 398 36.55 18.21 28.96
CA SER A 398 37.07 19.16 29.94
C SER A 398 38.60 19.19 29.90
N ALA A 399 39.18 20.38 29.77
CA ALA A 399 40.62 20.58 29.93
C ALA A 399 40.95 20.80 31.41
N ILE A 400 41.92 20.07 31.94
CA ILE A 400 42.33 20.13 33.34
C ILE A 400 43.75 20.66 33.41
N ALA A 401 43.94 21.77 34.13
CA ALA A 401 45.16 22.58 34.03
C ALA A 401 46.05 22.63 35.27
N TYR A 402 45.61 22.06 36.38
CA TYR A 402 46.43 22.05 37.58
C TYR A 402 46.01 20.95 38.52
N SER A 403 46.99 20.28 39.11
CA SER A 403 46.76 19.33 40.19
C SER A 403 47.69 19.61 41.36
N LYS A 404 47.13 19.86 42.55
CA LYS A 404 47.91 19.92 43.79
C LYS A 404 47.60 18.68 44.63
N ARG A 405 48.65 17.99 45.08
CA ARG A 405 48.52 16.94 46.10
C ARG A 405 48.44 17.63 47.45
N ILE A 406 47.38 17.36 48.19
CA ILE A 406 47.13 17.97 49.50
C ILE A 406 46.83 16.84 50.49
N ASP A 407 47.21 17.07 51.76
CA ASP A 407 46.85 16.20 52.87
C ASP A 407 45.31 16.09 52.99
N PRO A 408 44.80 14.95 53.45
CA PRO A 408 43.36 14.66 53.45
C PRO A 408 42.52 15.61 54.31
N ASP A 409 43.15 16.31 55.25
CA ASP A 409 42.49 17.24 56.16
C ASP A 409 42.61 18.71 55.73
N ALA A 410 43.32 19.01 54.64
CA ALA A 410 43.55 20.37 54.19
C ALA A 410 42.58 20.78 53.07
N THR A 411 41.84 21.87 53.31
CA THR A 411 40.97 22.48 52.31
C THR A 411 41.83 23.06 51.17
N PRO A 412 41.57 22.73 49.90
CA PRO A 412 42.30 23.29 48.78
C PRO A 412 42.02 24.79 48.70
N GLU A 413 43.05 25.62 48.88
CA GLU A 413 42.95 27.03 48.51
C GLU A 413 42.79 27.13 46.99
N ARG A 414 41.73 27.83 46.56
CA ARG A 414 41.48 28.12 45.14
C ARG A 414 42.58 29.01 44.61
N PRO A 415 43.36 28.59 43.59
CA PRO A 415 44.34 29.48 42.98
C PRO A 415 43.64 30.71 42.40
N GLU A 416 44.26 31.87 42.57
CA GLU A 416 43.74 33.15 42.08
C GLU A 416 43.41 33.12 40.58
N TRP A 417 44.21 32.39 39.78
CA TRP A 417 43.93 32.19 38.36
C TRP A 417 42.69 31.34 38.07
N ALA A 418 42.36 30.40 38.96
CA ALA A 418 41.18 29.55 38.82
C ALA A 418 39.90 30.32 39.19
N GLU A 419 40.00 31.33 40.05
CA GLU A 419 38.93 32.30 40.30
C GLU A 419 38.75 33.24 39.10
N LEU A 420 39.85 33.76 38.55
CA LEU A 420 39.84 34.63 37.37
C LEU A 420 39.20 33.97 36.14
N LEU A 421 39.42 32.67 35.95
CA LEU A 421 38.89 31.91 34.82
C LEU A 421 37.53 31.25 35.10
N GLY A 422 36.97 31.42 36.31
CA GLY A 422 35.75 30.73 36.70
C GLY A 422 35.86 29.19 36.72
N ALA A 423 37.08 28.66 36.89
CA ALA A 423 37.36 27.22 36.83
C ALA A 423 36.74 26.46 38.01
N ASP A 424 35.96 25.41 37.72
CA ASP A 424 35.34 24.56 38.74
C ASP A 424 36.34 23.61 39.40
N THR A 425 36.17 23.37 40.70
CA THR A 425 36.93 22.36 41.44
C THR A 425 36.33 20.98 41.30
N PHE A 426 37.18 19.96 41.16
CA PHE A 426 36.80 18.61 41.54
C PHE A 426 37.96 17.91 42.26
N ALA A 427 37.62 17.08 43.24
CA ALA A 427 38.57 16.30 44.01
C ALA A 427 38.61 14.87 43.45
N THR A 428 39.79 14.39 43.10
CA THR A 428 40.02 13.00 42.71
C THR A 428 40.80 12.29 43.82
N ILE A 429 40.28 11.17 44.34
CA ILE A 429 41.02 10.34 45.29
C ILE A 429 42.13 9.62 44.53
N TYR A 430 43.39 9.87 44.89
CA TYR A 430 44.53 9.18 44.33
C TYR A 430 45.04 8.18 45.37
N GLY A 431 45.20 6.91 44.96
CA GLY A 431 45.42 5.77 45.88
C GLY A 431 46.41 6.04 47.02
N GLY A 432 45.97 5.75 48.25
CA GLY A 432 46.70 5.94 49.50
C GLY A 432 46.57 7.35 50.06
N ASN A 433 45.57 7.61 50.93
CA ASN A 433 45.35 8.79 51.81
C ASN A 433 45.64 10.21 51.28
N HIS A 434 45.88 10.43 49.99
CA HIS A 434 46.17 11.76 49.44
C HIS A 434 45.07 12.16 48.46
N TYR A 435 44.60 13.39 48.61
CA TYR A 435 43.65 13.96 47.67
C TYR A 435 44.42 14.72 46.60
N ARG A 436 43.99 14.52 45.34
CA ARG A 436 44.44 15.32 44.21
C ARG A 436 43.31 16.28 43.86
N TYR A 437 43.58 17.58 43.98
CA TYR A 437 42.61 18.59 43.57
C TYR A 437 42.93 19.08 42.18
N ASP A 438 41.96 18.87 41.30
CA ASP A 438 42.07 19.17 39.89
C ASP A 438 41.14 20.33 39.54
N TRP A 439 41.65 21.26 38.73
CA TRP A 439 40.93 22.46 38.33
C TRP A 439 40.51 22.34 36.88
N LYS A 440 39.19 22.31 36.68
CA LYS A 440 38.55 22.25 35.39
C LYS A 440 38.60 23.64 34.76
N LEU A 441 39.43 23.78 33.74
CA LEU A 441 39.73 25.07 33.14
C LEU A 441 38.58 25.56 32.26
N VAL A 442 38.16 24.70 31.33
CA VAL A 442 37.02 24.92 30.41
C VAL A 442 36.44 23.56 30.06
N SER A 443 35.14 23.53 29.79
CA SER A 443 34.49 22.40 29.12
C SER A 443 33.73 22.81 27.88
N GLY A 444 33.74 21.92 26.89
CA GLY A 444 32.84 21.96 25.74
C GLY A 444 31.98 20.70 25.66
N ARG A 445 30.89 20.80 24.92
CA ARG A 445 30.10 19.64 24.50
C ARG A 445 30.67 19.11 23.19
N ALA A 446 30.71 17.80 23.05
CA ALA A 446 31.07 17.10 21.83
C ALA A 446 30.17 15.88 21.66
N ILE A 447 30.20 15.27 20.48
CA ILE A 447 29.47 14.04 20.21
C ILE A 447 30.49 12.92 20.06
N ALA A 448 30.43 11.94 20.97
CA ALA A 448 31.17 10.70 20.89
C ALA A 448 30.40 9.69 20.05
N VAL A 449 31.09 8.98 19.17
CA VAL A 449 30.51 7.98 18.26
C VAL A 449 31.34 6.69 18.30
N LYS A 450 30.68 5.55 18.05
CA LYS A 450 31.38 4.27 17.92
C LYS A 450 32.05 4.11 16.54
N THR A 451 31.47 4.73 15.51
CA THR A 451 31.87 4.59 14.11
C THR A 451 32.95 5.60 13.70
N SER A 452 33.91 5.16 12.90
CA SER A 452 35.01 5.99 12.39
C SER A 452 34.68 6.59 11.02
N TRP A 453 34.90 7.90 10.87
CA TRP A 453 34.77 8.65 9.62
C TRP A 453 36.00 9.57 9.45
N PRO A 454 37.17 9.00 9.10
CA PRO A 454 38.44 9.74 9.10
C PRO A 454 38.51 10.86 8.04
N ALA A 455 37.60 10.87 7.08
CA ALA A 455 37.42 11.92 6.07
C ALA A 455 35.95 12.37 6.03
N ASP A 456 35.68 13.49 5.35
CA ASP A 456 34.31 13.96 5.12
C ASP A 456 33.48 12.85 4.47
N THR A 457 32.52 12.34 5.23
CA THR A 457 31.63 11.26 4.85
C THR A 457 30.22 11.79 4.89
N THR A 458 29.50 11.72 3.77
CA THR A 458 28.08 12.09 3.77
C THR A 458 27.26 10.92 4.27
N LEU A 459 26.63 11.09 5.43
CA LEU A 459 25.63 10.17 5.94
C LEU A 459 24.26 10.61 5.42
N ILE A 460 23.49 9.63 4.97
CA ILE A 460 22.14 9.83 4.42
C ILE A 460 21.17 9.18 5.40
N ARG A 461 20.13 9.91 5.81
CA ARG A 461 19.06 9.37 6.66
C ARG A 461 18.52 8.06 6.07
N PRO A 462 18.26 6.97 6.81
CA PRO A 462 17.62 5.76 6.29
C PRO A 462 16.26 6.02 5.62
N GLU A 463 15.79 5.10 4.78
CA GLU A 463 14.49 5.27 4.12
C GLU A 463 13.37 4.88 5.09
N ASP A 464 12.40 5.76 5.30
CA ASP A 464 11.20 5.42 6.10
C ASP A 464 10.31 4.42 5.35
N TYR A 465 10.31 4.50 4.01
CA TYR A 465 9.56 3.62 3.12
C TYR A 465 10.32 3.36 1.81
N ALA A 466 10.00 2.25 1.14
CA ALA A 466 10.38 1.95 -0.24
C ALA A 466 9.16 2.00 -1.14
N PHE A 467 9.34 2.35 -2.41
CA PHE A 467 8.32 2.15 -3.42
C PHE A 467 8.15 0.66 -3.72
N VAL A 468 6.91 0.23 -4.00
CA VAL A 468 6.64 -1.15 -4.40
C VAL A 468 7.29 -1.43 -5.76
N ASN A 469 8.14 -2.44 -5.83
CA ASN A 469 8.71 -2.91 -7.09
C ASN A 469 7.74 -3.86 -7.81
N PRO A 470 7.64 -3.78 -9.14
CA PRO A 470 6.85 -4.71 -9.91
C PRO A 470 7.50 -6.11 -9.84
N PRO A 471 6.70 -7.19 -9.76
CA PRO A 471 7.22 -8.53 -9.92
C PRO A 471 7.96 -8.72 -11.25
N GLU A 472 8.95 -9.61 -11.27
CA GLU A 472 9.72 -9.93 -12.47
C GLU A 472 8.80 -10.43 -13.60
N GLY A 473 9.04 -9.95 -14.82
CA GLY A 473 8.26 -10.32 -16.01
C GLY A 473 6.83 -9.77 -16.05
N LEU A 474 6.44 -8.84 -15.17
CA LEU A 474 5.07 -8.30 -15.17
C LEU A 474 4.65 -7.72 -16.53
N ALA A 475 5.52 -6.99 -17.23
CA ALA A 475 5.22 -6.42 -18.54
C ALA A 475 4.94 -7.50 -19.60
N ASP A 476 5.79 -8.54 -19.68
CA ASP A 476 5.62 -9.65 -20.63
C ASP A 476 4.32 -10.42 -20.35
N ASN A 477 4.05 -10.64 -19.07
CA ASN A 477 2.86 -11.34 -18.62
C ASN A 477 1.58 -10.55 -18.95
N LEU A 478 1.55 -9.24 -18.69
CA LEU A 478 0.43 -8.38 -19.06
C LEU A 478 0.22 -8.38 -20.57
N LEU A 479 1.28 -8.19 -21.36
CA LEU A 479 1.20 -8.25 -22.82
C LEU A 479 0.64 -9.60 -23.29
N SER A 480 1.04 -10.73 -22.68
CA SER A 480 0.52 -12.05 -23.04
C SER A 480 -0.99 -12.21 -22.84
N THR A 481 -1.59 -11.46 -21.91
CA THR A 481 -3.05 -11.46 -21.67
C THR A 481 -3.82 -10.53 -22.61
N GLN A 482 -3.15 -9.59 -23.28
CA GLN A 482 -3.80 -8.52 -24.03
C GLN A 482 -3.41 -8.46 -25.52
N ASN A 483 -2.34 -9.15 -25.93
CA ASN A 483 -1.87 -9.20 -27.31
C ASN A 483 -2.73 -10.17 -28.15
N TRP A 484 -3.99 -9.79 -28.34
CA TRP A 484 -4.95 -10.44 -29.21
C TRP A 484 -6.03 -9.44 -29.59
N LEU A 485 -6.68 -9.66 -30.72
CA LEU A 485 -7.78 -8.81 -31.19
C LEU A 485 -9.10 -9.16 -30.46
N PRO A 486 -9.64 -8.28 -29.59
CA PRO A 486 -10.90 -8.56 -28.92
C PRO A 486 -12.10 -8.48 -29.86
N TRP A 487 -13.09 -9.31 -29.59
CA TRP A 487 -14.35 -9.35 -30.34
C TRP A 487 -15.51 -9.11 -29.40
N GLU A 488 -16.45 -8.27 -29.82
CA GLU A 488 -17.65 -7.94 -29.07
C GLU A 488 -18.90 -8.19 -29.91
N GLY A 489 -20.01 -8.50 -29.27
CA GLY A 489 -21.30 -8.55 -29.91
C GLY A 489 -22.18 -9.68 -29.42
N THR A 490 -23.10 -10.12 -30.27
CA THR A 490 -24.05 -11.19 -29.96
C THR A 490 -24.15 -12.20 -31.09
N VAL A 491 -24.34 -13.47 -30.71
CA VAL A 491 -24.62 -14.58 -31.62
C VAL A 491 -25.81 -15.33 -31.09
N SER A 492 -26.87 -15.49 -31.89
CA SER A 492 -28.04 -16.29 -31.53
C SER A 492 -28.11 -17.54 -32.39
N ALA A 493 -28.35 -18.69 -31.78
CA ALA A 493 -28.48 -20.00 -32.43
C ALA A 493 -29.75 -20.73 -31.95
N VAL A 494 -30.34 -21.57 -32.80
CA VAL A 494 -31.55 -22.37 -32.52
C VAL A 494 -31.25 -23.83 -32.88
N GLN A 495 -30.44 -24.52 -32.07
CA GLN A 495 -30.29 -25.99 -32.09
C GLN A 495 -29.34 -26.50 -30.99
N ASP A 496 -29.41 -27.82 -30.73
CA ASP A 496 -28.56 -28.60 -29.81
C ASP A 496 -27.09 -28.71 -30.25
N ALA A 497 -26.45 -27.60 -30.62
CA ALA A 497 -25.03 -27.47 -30.33
C ALA A 497 -24.92 -27.19 -28.82
N ASP A 498 -25.15 -28.21 -28.00
CA ASP A 498 -24.69 -28.14 -26.62
C ASP A 498 -23.17 -27.92 -26.65
N PRO A 499 -22.62 -27.06 -25.78
CA PRO A 499 -21.20 -26.79 -25.77
C PRO A 499 -20.43 -28.12 -25.68
N PRO A 500 -19.33 -28.29 -26.42
CA PRO A 500 -18.68 -29.60 -26.64
C PRO A 500 -18.22 -30.29 -25.35
N SER A 501 -18.13 -29.55 -24.24
CA SER A 501 -18.07 -30.04 -22.85
C SER A 501 -17.99 -28.83 -21.92
N GLY A 502 -18.83 -28.75 -20.88
CA GLY A 502 -18.71 -27.73 -19.82
C GLY A 502 -19.55 -26.46 -20.03
N HIS A 503 -19.43 -25.52 -19.08
CA HIS A 503 -20.23 -24.30 -19.03
C HIS A 503 -19.88 -23.33 -20.18
N PRO A 504 -20.86 -22.73 -20.89
CA PRO A 504 -20.60 -21.84 -22.03
C PRO A 504 -19.66 -20.67 -21.75
N LEU A 505 -19.77 -20.05 -20.57
CA LEU A 505 -18.89 -18.93 -20.17
C LEU A 505 -17.43 -19.36 -20.02
N GLY A 506 -17.11 -20.64 -19.79
CA GLY A 506 -15.73 -21.15 -19.72
C GLY A 506 -15.10 -21.43 -21.09
N SER A 507 -15.80 -21.09 -22.18
CA SER A 507 -15.38 -21.38 -23.55
C SER A 507 -15.08 -20.11 -24.35
N ALA A 508 -14.31 -20.27 -25.43
CA ALA A 508 -14.09 -19.26 -26.46
C ALA A 508 -14.88 -19.61 -27.72
N MET A 509 -15.41 -18.61 -28.43
CA MET A 509 -16.21 -18.81 -29.64
C MET A 509 -15.40 -18.58 -30.92
N ASN A 510 -15.62 -19.46 -31.90
CA ASN A 510 -15.25 -19.28 -33.30
C ASN A 510 -16.49 -19.32 -34.18
N ILE A 511 -16.49 -18.57 -35.29
CA ILE A 511 -17.52 -18.66 -36.33
C ILE A 511 -16.85 -19.10 -37.63
N ALA A 512 -17.01 -20.39 -37.96
CA ALA A 512 -16.47 -20.99 -39.16
C ALA A 512 -17.43 -20.77 -40.36
N GLY A 513 -16.90 -20.75 -41.58
CA GLY A 513 -17.72 -20.64 -42.80
C GLY A 513 -18.39 -19.28 -43.06
N PHE A 514 -18.22 -18.28 -42.18
CA PHE A 514 -18.73 -16.91 -42.37
C PHE A 514 -17.68 -15.98 -42.98
N ARG A 515 -16.65 -15.62 -42.20
CA ARG A 515 -15.49 -14.84 -42.67
C ARG A 515 -14.19 -15.51 -42.19
N PRO A 516 -13.09 -15.43 -42.96
CA PRO A 516 -11.82 -16.05 -42.56
C PRO A 516 -11.31 -15.57 -41.19
N GLU A 517 -11.47 -14.27 -40.92
CA GLU A 517 -11.10 -13.62 -39.65
C GLU A 517 -11.85 -14.15 -38.43
N THR A 518 -13.07 -14.66 -38.60
CA THR A 518 -13.91 -15.16 -37.48
C THR A 518 -13.68 -16.64 -37.19
N ALA A 519 -12.99 -17.37 -38.07
CA ALA A 519 -12.78 -18.80 -37.94
C ALA A 519 -11.83 -19.17 -36.78
N ASN A 520 -10.92 -18.27 -36.42
CA ASN A 520 -9.92 -18.45 -35.35
C ASN A 520 -9.96 -17.32 -34.31
N MET A 521 -11.09 -16.60 -34.20
CA MET A 521 -11.17 -15.40 -33.36
C MET A 521 -11.01 -15.67 -31.86
N ARG A 522 -11.41 -16.86 -31.39
CA ARG A 522 -11.41 -17.27 -29.97
C ARG A 522 -12.01 -16.18 -29.06
N ALA A 523 -13.18 -15.66 -29.43
CA ALA A 523 -13.84 -14.59 -28.71
C ALA A 523 -14.34 -15.09 -27.35
N LEU A 524 -14.04 -14.37 -26.26
CA LEU A 524 -14.55 -14.71 -24.94
C LEU A 524 -16.07 -14.53 -24.88
N ILE A 525 -16.77 -15.50 -24.29
CA ILE A 525 -18.23 -15.49 -24.12
C ILE A 525 -18.55 -14.87 -22.75
N SER A 526 -18.83 -13.57 -22.68
CA SER A 526 -19.12 -12.87 -21.42
C SER A 526 -20.53 -13.08 -20.87
N GLY A 527 -21.46 -13.56 -21.70
CA GLY A 527 -22.83 -13.85 -21.31
C GLY A 527 -23.45 -14.96 -22.14
N TYR A 528 -24.40 -15.69 -21.55
CA TYR A 528 -25.13 -16.76 -22.22
C TYR A 528 -26.58 -16.79 -21.71
N SER A 529 -27.57 -16.78 -22.60
CA SER A 529 -28.97 -17.04 -22.24
C SER A 529 -29.56 -18.17 -23.06
N TYR A 530 -30.51 -18.90 -22.47
CA TYR A 530 -31.17 -20.03 -23.11
C TYR A 530 -32.67 -20.02 -22.85
N SER A 531 -33.47 -19.88 -23.90
CA SER A 531 -34.92 -20.01 -23.81
C SER A 531 -35.30 -21.49 -23.92
N ILE A 532 -35.80 -22.08 -22.83
CA ILE A 532 -36.15 -23.51 -22.78
C ILE A 532 -37.29 -23.83 -23.76
N ALA A 533 -38.28 -22.93 -23.86
CA ALA A 533 -39.45 -23.14 -24.72
C ALA A 533 -39.11 -23.13 -26.22
N THR A 534 -38.16 -22.27 -26.65
CA THR A 534 -37.83 -22.11 -28.08
C THR A 534 -36.54 -22.82 -28.49
N GLY A 535 -35.74 -23.27 -27.52
CA GLY A 535 -34.38 -23.78 -27.75
C GLY A 535 -33.39 -22.70 -28.21
N LYS A 536 -33.78 -21.42 -28.18
CA LYS A 536 -32.93 -20.31 -28.61
C LYS A 536 -31.83 -20.06 -27.60
N LYS A 537 -30.58 -20.12 -28.06
CA LYS A 537 -29.36 -19.80 -27.33
C LYS A 537 -28.85 -18.43 -27.78
N THR A 538 -28.52 -17.54 -26.85
CA THR A 538 -27.91 -16.24 -27.14
C THR A 538 -26.58 -16.13 -26.42
N TYR A 539 -25.51 -15.96 -27.17
CA TYR A 539 -24.17 -15.75 -26.65
C TYR A 539 -23.82 -14.27 -26.77
N ARG A 540 -23.35 -13.67 -25.69
CA ARG A 540 -22.76 -12.35 -25.66
C ARG A 540 -21.24 -12.50 -25.65
N LEU A 541 -20.58 -11.86 -26.60
CA LEU A 541 -19.13 -11.82 -26.73
C LEU A 541 -18.61 -10.48 -26.23
N GLY A 542 -17.45 -10.49 -25.60
CA GLY A 542 -16.77 -9.28 -25.17
C GLY A 542 -16.25 -9.38 -23.74
N SER A 543 -16.00 -8.22 -23.12
CA SER A 543 -15.57 -8.15 -21.73
C SER A 543 -16.76 -8.45 -20.82
N PRO A 544 -16.50 -8.92 -19.59
CA PRO A 544 -17.52 -9.01 -18.54
C PRO A 544 -18.24 -7.69 -18.33
N LEU A 545 -19.52 -7.71 -17.93
CA LEU A 545 -20.36 -6.49 -17.83
C LEU A 545 -19.81 -5.40 -16.89
N ARG A 546 -19.12 -5.78 -15.81
CA ARG A 546 -18.49 -4.84 -14.86
C ARG A 546 -17.17 -4.25 -15.35
N HIS A 547 -16.68 -4.69 -16.50
CA HIS A 547 -15.49 -4.14 -17.13
C HIS A 547 -15.85 -3.65 -18.53
N ALA A 548 -15.74 -2.34 -18.78
CA ALA A 548 -15.52 -1.95 -20.15
C ALA A 548 -14.11 -2.40 -20.53
N TYR A 549 -13.89 -2.97 -21.72
CA TYR A 549 -12.52 -3.24 -22.16
C TYR A 549 -11.63 -1.99 -22.17
N ARG A 550 -12.24 -0.80 -22.33
CA ARG A 550 -11.53 0.47 -22.16
C ARG A 550 -10.88 0.54 -20.77
N ASP A 551 -11.53 0.03 -19.72
CA ASP A 551 -11.00 0.00 -18.36
C ASP A 551 -9.93 -1.08 -18.19
N LEU A 552 -10.08 -2.24 -18.84
CA LEU A 552 -9.06 -3.31 -18.87
C LEU A 552 -7.75 -2.89 -19.54
N VAL A 553 -7.84 -2.00 -20.54
CA VAL A 553 -6.67 -1.50 -21.29
C VAL A 553 -6.17 -0.17 -20.73
N ASN A 554 -7.02 0.69 -20.14
CA ASN A 554 -6.61 2.05 -19.78
C ASN A 554 -6.40 2.33 -18.29
N ARG A 555 -6.71 1.43 -17.35
CA ARG A 555 -6.41 1.69 -15.92
C ARG A 555 -6.13 0.42 -15.11
N PHE A 556 -4.85 0.08 -14.97
CA PHE A 556 -4.34 -0.49 -13.73
C PHE A 556 -3.61 0.63 -13.00
N ARG A 557 -4.23 1.17 -11.95
CA ARG A 557 -3.56 2.09 -11.05
C ARG A 557 -3.48 1.40 -9.70
N ALA A 558 -2.26 1.17 -9.21
CA ALA A 558 -2.08 0.85 -7.82
C ALA A 558 -2.71 1.98 -6.99
N SER A 559 -3.34 1.63 -5.87
CA SER A 559 -3.86 2.63 -4.95
C SER A 559 -2.68 3.30 -4.23
N GLY A 560 -2.90 4.49 -3.66
CA GLY A 560 -1.87 5.13 -2.81
C GLY A 560 -1.38 4.24 -1.67
N ASN A 561 -2.24 3.35 -1.16
CA ASN A 561 -1.88 2.39 -0.12
C ASN A 561 -0.99 1.24 -0.60
N ASP A 562 -1.00 0.95 -1.91
CA ASP A 562 -0.16 -0.07 -2.53
C ASP A 562 1.09 0.54 -3.18
N ASN A 563 1.28 1.86 -3.00
CA ASN A 563 2.39 2.61 -3.58
C ASN A 563 3.72 2.33 -2.86
N ILE A 564 3.66 2.21 -1.53
CA ILE A 564 4.83 2.16 -0.66
C ILE A 564 4.80 0.98 0.32
N VAL A 565 5.98 0.57 0.75
CA VAL A 565 6.21 -0.39 1.83
C VAL A 565 7.02 0.33 2.91
N TRP A 566 6.50 0.37 4.14
CA TRP A 566 7.23 0.90 5.28
C TRP A 566 8.42 -0.01 5.61
N LEU A 567 9.62 0.58 5.72
CA LEU A 567 10.87 -0.16 5.93
C LEU A 567 11.28 -0.23 7.40
N VAL A 568 10.77 0.68 8.20
CA VAL A 568 10.98 0.71 9.64
C VAL A 568 9.64 0.35 10.28
N ASP A 569 9.62 -0.67 11.15
CA ASP A 569 8.56 -0.76 12.16
C ASP A 569 8.68 0.51 12.98
N SER A 570 7.89 1.53 12.66
CA SER A 570 7.96 2.84 13.29
C SER A 570 7.91 2.64 14.80
N VAL A 571 9.06 2.84 15.44
CA VAL A 571 9.23 2.77 16.88
C VAL A 571 8.23 3.75 17.50
N SER A 572 7.14 3.19 18.05
CA SER A 572 6.24 3.78 19.07
C SER A 572 5.70 5.20 18.87
N GLY A 573 5.76 5.77 17.67
CA GLY A 573 5.06 7.01 17.33
C GLY A 573 3.75 6.65 16.66
N ASP A 574 2.64 6.83 17.39
CA ASP A 574 1.27 6.56 16.95
C ASP A 574 1.01 7.08 15.52
N PRO A 575 0.84 6.20 14.50
CA PRO A 575 0.49 6.62 13.15
C PRO A 575 -0.99 7.06 13.04
N GLY A 576 -1.73 7.06 14.15
CA GLY A 576 -3.12 7.52 14.25
C GLY A 576 -3.28 8.99 14.64
N GLU A 577 -2.23 9.68 15.07
CA GLU A 577 -2.28 11.14 15.14
C GLU A 577 -2.10 11.69 13.73
N ASN A 578 -3.21 12.18 13.15
CA ASN A 578 -3.12 13.17 12.09
C ASN A 578 -2.01 14.17 12.45
N PRO A 579 -1.23 14.69 11.47
CA PRO A 579 -0.37 15.84 11.76
C PRO A 579 -1.21 16.83 12.54
N PRO A 580 -0.70 17.38 13.68
CA PRO A 580 -1.46 18.34 14.45
C PRO A 580 -2.03 19.35 13.44
N PRO A 581 -3.34 19.64 13.48
CA PRO A 581 -3.89 20.65 12.59
C PRO A 581 -2.94 21.84 12.65
N ASP A 582 -2.55 22.33 11.47
CA ASP A 582 -1.72 23.53 11.29
C ASP A 582 -2.05 24.47 12.46
N PRO A 583 -1.06 24.89 13.28
CA PRO A 583 -1.33 25.56 14.55
C PRO A 583 -2.43 26.55 14.29
N GLU A 584 -3.61 26.29 14.90
CA GLU A 584 -4.80 27.10 14.70
C GLU A 584 -4.31 28.52 14.70
N LEU A 585 -4.51 29.21 13.58
CA LEU A 585 -4.14 30.60 13.44
C LEU A 585 -4.91 31.28 14.57
N GLU A 586 -4.24 31.49 15.71
CA GLU A 586 -4.85 32.03 16.91
C GLU A 586 -5.33 33.41 16.50
N ILE A 587 -6.61 33.50 16.14
CA ILE A 587 -7.24 34.78 15.87
C ILE A 587 -7.17 35.50 17.22
N PRO A 588 -6.41 36.60 17.32
CA PRO A 588 -6.25 37.29 18.59
C PRO A 588 -7.63 37.65 19.12
N SER A 589 -7.93 37.22 20.34
CA SER A 589 -9.17 37.63 20.99
C SER A 589 -9.14 39.16 21.16
N ALA A 590 -10.10 39.82 20.49
CA ALA A 590 -10.36 41.25 20.52
C ALA A 590 -9.14 42.16 20.22
N GLY A 591 -8.81 42.29 18.94
CA GLY A 591 -7.99 43.39 18.40
C GLY A 591 -8.67 44.02 17.19
N GLU A 592 -8.41 45.31 16.93
CA GLU A 592 -8.87 45.98 15.71
C GLU A 592 -8.24 45.29 14.49
N PHE A 593 -9.07 44.86 13.54
CA PHE A 593 -8.60 44.30 12.27
C PHE A 593 -8.89 45.28 11.14
N GLU A 594 -7.89 45.52 10.31
CA GLU A 594 -7.98 46.38 9.12
C GLU A 594 -8.28 45.50 7.91
N LEU A 595 -9.48 45.63 7.34
CA LEU A 595 -9.86 44.91 6.13
C LEU A 595 -9.70 45.86 4.93
N ILE A 596 -8.89 45.45 3.96
CA ILE A 596 -8.66 46.21 2.73
C ILE A 596 -9.51 45.61 1.62
N PHE A 597 -10.55 46.34 1.20
CA PHE A 597 -11.34 46.01 0.01
C PHE A 597 -11.15 47.11 -1.03
N GLY A 598 -10.68 46.75 -2.22
CA GLY A 598 -10.59 47.69 -3.34
C GLY A 598 -9.61 48.86 -3.17
N GLY A 599 -8.67 48.79 -2.21
CA GLY A 599 -7.62 49.78 -2.01
C GLY A 599 -7.92 50.86 -0.97
N GLU A 600 -9.08 50.82 -0.29
CA GLU A 600 -9.34 51.61 0.92
C GLU A 600 -9.42 50.71 2.15
N ALA A 601 -8.83 51.17 3.25
CA ALA A 601 -8.82 50.47 4.52
C ALA A 601 -9.99 50.96 5.40
N VAL A 602 -10.77 50.02 5.93
CA VAL A 602 -11.85 50.29 6.88
C VAL A 602 -11.56 49.55 8.18
N VAL A 603 -11.49 50.30 9.29
CA VAL A 603 -11.22 49.76 10.63
C VAL A 603 -12.55 49.38 11.28
N TYR A 604 -12.69 48.12 11.69
CA TYR A 604 -13.87 47.60 12.40
C TYR A 604 -13.53 47.26 13.85
N SER A 605 -14.35 47.74 14.79
CA SER A 605 -14.30 47.37 16.21
C SER A 605 -15.65 46.80 16.65
N GLY A 606 -15.71 45.47 16.81
CA GLY A 606 -16.93 44.76 17.21
C GLY A 606 -16.75 43.23 17.29
N SER A 607 -17.72 42.53 17.90
CA SER A 607 -17.73 41.08 18.12
C SER A 607 -17.56 40.26 16.82
N PRO A 608 -17.03 39.01 16.90
CA PRO A 608 -16.68 38.21 15.73
C PRO A 608 -17.86 37.97 14.79
N ILE A 609 -17.64 38.23 13.50
CA ILE A 609 -18.60 37.98 12.42
C ILE A 609 -18.48 36.51 12.00
N SER A 610 -19.57 35.76 12.09
CA SER A 610 -19.69 34.43 11.50
C SER A 610 -20.01 34.53 10.02
N PHE A 611 -19.21 33.89 9.16
CA PHE A 611 -19.58 33.66 7.76
C PHE A 611 -20.32 32.33 7.63
N THR A 612 -21.49 32.34 6.99
CA THR A 612 -22.14 31.13 6.49
C THR A 612 -21.94 31.06 4.97
N GLU A 613 -21.63 29.88 4.45
CA GLU A 613 -21.55 29.61 3.01
C GLU A 613 -22.95 29.71 2.38
N ASP A 614 -23.30 30.91 1.92
CA ASP A 614 -24.26 31.15 0.83
C ASP A 614 -23.70 32.24 -0.09
#